data_AF-A0A502JJB5-F1
#
_entry.id   AF-A0A502JJB5-F1
#
_cell.length_a   1.000
_cell.length_b   1.000
_cell.length_c   1.000
_cell.angle_alpha   90.00
_cell.angle_beta   90.00
_cell.angle_gamma   90.00
#
_symmetry.space_group_name_H-M   'P 1'
#
loop_
_entity.id
_entity.type
_entity.pdbx_description
1 polymer ?
#
loop_
_entity_poly.entity_id
_entity_poly.type
_entity_poly.pdbx_seq_one_letter_code
_entity_poly.pdbx_strand_id
1 'polypeptide(L)'
;MVAYRRILAEHGIIQSMSRKGNGLDNAVMESFFGRLKTECFYGWEFKTKEEIVDAVRDYLDYYNHRQIQLKLKGLSPIQYRKQSFK
;
A
#
# COMPACT_ATOMS: atom_id res chain seq x y z
N MET A 1 20.52 -8.41 -2.19
CA MET A 1 19.77 -8.57 -3.47
C MET A 1 19.68 -10.00 -3.96
N VAL A 2 20.77 -10.78 -3.97
CA VAL A 2 20.75 -12.20 -4.43
C VAL A 2 19.75 -13.06 -3.64
N ALA A 3 19.71 -12.92 -2.31
CA ALA A 3 18.76 -13.65 -1.46
C ALA A 3 17.30 -13.32 -1.81
N TYR A 4 16.95 -12.05 -1.98
CA TYR A 4 15.58 -11.65 -2.34
C TYR A 4 15.17 -12.15 -3.72
N ARG A 5 16.07 -12.08 -4.72
CA ARG A 5 15.80 -12.61 -6.07
C ARG A 5 15.56 -14.13 -6.06
N ARG A 6 16.29 -14.88 -5.22
CA ARG A 6 16.06 -16.33 -5.05
C ARG A 6 14.66 -16.61 -4.49
N ILE A 7 14.26 -15.91 -3.43
CA ILE A 7 12.93 -16.06 -2.83
C ILE A 7 11.84 -15.82 -3.88
N LEU A 8 11.97 -14.77 -4.70
CA LEU A 8 10.98 -14.50 -5.74
C LEU A 8 10.95 -15.60 -6.81
N ALA A 9 12.12 -16.10 -7.24
CA ALA A 9 12.20 -17.20 -8.20
C ALA A 9 11.58 -18.49 -7.65
N GLU A 10 11.82 -18.82 -6.37
CA GLU A 10 11.22 -19.95 -5.66
C GLU A 10 9.68 -19.87 -5.64
N HIS A 11 9.13 -18.66 -5.61
CA HIS A 11 7.68 -18.41 -5.61
C HIS A 11 7.11 -18.12 -7.02
N GLY A 12 7.92 -18.25 -8.09
CA GLY A 12 7.49 -17.96 -9.46
C GLY A 12 7.16 -16.49 -9.73
N ILE A 13 7.67 -15.56 -8.91
CA ILE A 13 7.40 -14.13 -9.03
C ILE A 13 8.43 -13.49 -9.97
N ILE A 14 7.94 -12.91 -11.07
CA ILE A 14 8.76 -12.17 -12.03
C ILE A 14 8.95 -10.74 -11.52
N GLN A 15 10.20 -10.31 -11.35
CA GLN A 15 10.51 -8.92 -11.02
C GLN A 15 10.25 -8.01 -12.23
N SER A 16 9.31 -7.08 -12.09
CA SER A 16 9.17 -5.94 -13.03
C SER A 16 9.96 -4.76 -12.48
N MET A 17 11.00 -4.35 -13.19
CA MET A 17 11.79 -3.16 -12.87
C MET A 17 11.64 -2.16 -14.01
N SER A 18 10.94 -1.06 -13.77
CA SER A 18 10.77 -0.01 -14.77
C SER A 18 12.13 0.66 -15.06
N ARG A 19 12.32 1.15 -16.30
CA ARG A 19 13.54 1.87 -16.68
C ARG A 19 13.61 3.22 -15.95
N LYS A 20 14.82 3.72 -15.70
CA LYS A 20 15.03 5.08 -15.19
C LYS A 20 14.26 6.09 -16.06
N GLY A 21 13.43 6.92 -15.42
CA GLY A 21 12.56 7.88 -16.11
C GLY A 21 11.16 7.36 -16.49
N ASN A 22 10.83 6.11 -16.17
CA ASN A 22 9.49 5.54 -16.37
C ASN A 22 8.92 5.03 -15.03
N GLY A 23 8.34 5.94 -14.23
CA GLY A 23 7.80 5.64 -12.90
C GLY A 23 6.30 5.32 -12.87
N LEU A 24 5.66 5.06 -14.02
CA LEU A 24 4.20 4.90 -14.08
C LEU A 24 3.70 3.76 -13.19
N ASP A 25 4.45 2.64 -13.14
CA ASP A 25 4.12 1.49 -12.29
C ASP A 25 4.22 1.84 -10.79
N ASN A 26 5.08 2.80 -10.43
CA ASN A 26 5.30 3.21 -9.04
C ASN A 26 4.33 4.31 -8.57
N ALA A 27 3.71 5.05 -9.49
CA ALA A 27 2.86 6.20 -9.18
C ALA A 27 1.72 5.88 -8.19
N VAL A 28 1.14 4.67 -8.29
CA VAL A 28 0.09 4.20 -7.37
C VAL A 28 0.63 4.02 -5.96
N MET A 29 1.81 3.41 -5.82
CA MET A 29 2.47 3.22 -4.53
C MET A 29 2.96 4.54 -3.95
N GLU A 30 3.49 5.47 -4.77
CA GLU A 30 3.86 6.82 -4.33
C GLU A 30 2.64 7.56 -3.76
N SER A 31 1.50 7.48 -4.45
CA SER A 31 0.25 8.07 -3.98
C SER A 31 -0.18 7.46 -2.64
N PHE A 32 -0.10 6.14 -2.49
CA PHE A 32 -0.40 5.47 -1.23
C PHE A 32 0.51 5.96 -0.09
N PHE A 33 1.83 5.97 -0.28
CA PHE A 33 2.77 6.42 0.74
C PHE A 33 2.64 7.90 1.07
N GLY A 34 2.29 8.75 0.10
CA GLY A 34 1.96 10.15 0.35
C GLY A 34 0.78 10.28 1.31
N ARG A 35 -0.31 9.55 1.07
CA ARG A 35 -1.49 9.53 1.94
C ARG A 35 -1.20 8.96 3.32
N LEU A 36 -0.50 7.84 3.39
CA LEU A 36 -0.10 7.23 4.66
C LEU A 36 0.65 8.25 5.52
N LYS A 37 1.65 8.95 4.96
CA LYS A 37 2.41 9.96 5.71
C LYS A 37 1.52 11.12 6.16
N THR A 38 0.70 11.66 5.28
CA THR A 38 -0.17 12.80 5.60
C THR A 38 -1.24 12.44 6.63
N GLU A 39 -1.90 11.29 6.48
CA GLU A 39 -3.06 10.92 7.29
C GLU A 39 -2.67 10.19 8.59
N CYS A 40 -1.51 9.51 8.63
CA CYS A 40 -1.09 8.68 9.78
C CYS A 40 0.11 9.26 10.56
N PHE A 41 0.99 10.05 9.94
CA PHE A 41 2.24 10.48 10.56
C PHE A 41 2.34 11.98 10.79
N TYR A 42 1.93 12.81 9.82
CA TYR A 42 2.04 14.25 9.95
C TYR A 42 1.12 14.78 11.06
N GLY A 43 1.70 15.51 12.02
CA GLY A 43 0.99 16.02 13.20
C GLY A 43 0.96 15.06 14.40
N TRP A 44 1.62 13.90 14.30
CA TRP A 44 1.69 12.90 15.38
C TRP A 44 3.13 12.65 15.80
N GLU A 45 3.33 12.48 17.11
CA GLU A 45 4.61 12.08 17.69
C GLU A 45 4.50 10.64 18.21
N PHE A 46 5.47 9.81 17.82
CA PHE A 46 5.58 8.42 18.27
C PHE A 46 6.82 8.29 19.15
N LYS A 47 6.67 7.66 20.32
CA LYS A 47 7.73 7.45 21.30
C LYS A 47 8.40 6.10 21.14
N THR A 48 7.69 5.12 20.57
CA THR A 48 8.19 3.76 20.40
C THR A 48 7.97 3.26 18.97
N LYS A 49 8.73 2.23 18.61
CA LYS A 49 8.56 1.54 17.32
C LYS A 49 7.21 0.83 17.27
N GLU A 50 6.77 0.30 18.40
CA GLU A 50 5.51 -0.44 18.54
C GLU A 50 4.31 0.47 18.25
N GLU A 51 4.32 1.70 18.74
CA GLU A 51 3.28 2.70 18.41
C GLU A 51 3.21 2.98 16.91
N ILE A 52 4.35 3.05 16.21
CA ILE A 52 4.37 3.21 14.75
C ILE A 52 3.76 1.99 14.05
N VAL A 53 4.13 0.78 14.51
CA VAL A 53 3.62 -0.47 13.92
C VAL A 53 2.11 -0.55 14.06
N ASP A 54 1.58 -0.21 15.24
CA ASP A 54 0.15 -0.26 15.50
C ASP A 54 -0.60 0.83 14.73
N ALA A 55 -0.08 2.06 14.66
CA ALA A 55 -0.66 3.11 13.83
C ALA A 55 -0.74 2.73 12.35
N VAL A 56 0.32 2.10 11.81
CA VAL A 56 0.32 1.61 10.42
C VAL A 56 -0.68 0.47 10.23
N ARG A 57 -0.81 -0.46 11.19
CA ARG A 57 -1.80 -1.55 11.12
C ARG A 57 -3.22 -0.99 11.09
N ASP A 58 -3.54 -0.07 11.99
CA ASP A 58 -4.85 0.56 12.07
C ASP A 58 -5.18 1.36 10.81
N TYR A 59 -4.19 2.09 10.29
CA TYR A 59 -4.34 2.81 9.02
C TYR A 59 -4.58 1.85 7.85
N LEU A 60 -3.86 0.73 7.77
CA LEU A 60 -4.04 -0.26 6.71
C LEU A 60 -5.43 -0.92 6.76
N ASP A 61 -5.93 -1.22 7.96
CA ASP A 61 -7.29 -1.72 8.11
C ASP A 61 -8.32 -0.67 7.64
N TYR A 62 -8.19 0.57 8.11
CA TYR A 62 -9.04 1.67 7.67
C TYR A 62 -9.01 1.84 6.15
N TYR A 63 -7.82 1.96 5.57
CA TYR A 63 -7.61 2.18 4.14
C TYR A 63 -8.27 1.07 3.30
N ASN A 64 -8.05 -0.20 3.67
CA ASN A 64 -8.51 -1.32 2.85
C ASN A 64 -9.99 -1.68 3.06
N HIS A 65 -10.52 -1.52 4.27
CA HIS A 65 -11.84 -2.01 4.64
C HIS A 65 -12.90 -0.92 4.76
N ARG A 66 -12.52 0.29 5.20
CA ARG A 66 -13.47 1.32 5.64
C ARG A 66 -13.41 2.61 4.83
N GLN A 67 -12.30 2.89 4.15
CA GLN A 67 -12.11 4.13 3.40
C GLN A 67 -13.13 4.26 2.27
N ILE A 68 -13.90 5.35 2.30
CA ILE A 68 -14.84 5.69 1.23
C ILE A 68 -14.05 6.28 0.06
N GLN A 69 -14.07 5.59 -1.08
CA GLN A 69 -13.48 6.10 -2.31
C GLN A 69 -14.57 6.48 -3.32
N LEU A 70 -14.76 7.78 -3.54
CA LEU A 70 -15.79 8.29 -4.45
C LEU A 70 -15.64 7.77 -5.89
N LYS A 71 -14.39 7.64 -6.37
CA LYS A 71 -14.10 7.03 -7.67
C LYS A 71 -14.56 5.57 -7.77
N LEU A 72 -14.67 4.88 -6.64
CA LEU A 72 -15.15 3.51 -6.52
C LEU A 72 -16.62 3.47 -6.07
N LYS A 73 -17.41 4.52 -6.34
CA LYS A 73 -18.82 4.62 -5.92
C LYS A 73 -19.02 4.48 -4.40
N GLY A 74 -18.04 4.95 -3.63
CA GLY A 74 -18.06 4.90 -2.17
C GLY A 74 -17.61 3.58 -1.56
N LEU A 75 -17.17 2.62 -2.36
CA LEU A 75 -16.66 1.34 -1.89
C LEU A 75 -15.23 1.46 -1.36
N SER A 76 -14.90 0.65 -0.37
CA SER A 76 -13.51 0.43 0.05
C SER A 76 -12.74 -0.42 -0.98
N PRO A 77 -11.40 -0.37 -0.98
CA PRO A 77 -10.58 -1.17 -1.89
C PRO A 77 -10.95 -2.66 -1.90
N ILE A 78 -11.19 -3.26 -0.73
CA ILE A 78 -11.59 -4.67 -0.65
C ILE A 78 -13.00 -4.90 -1.19
N GLN A 79 -13.95 -4.01 -0.89
CA GLN A 79 -15.31 -4.13 -1.42
C GLN A 79 -15.31 -4.05 -2.94
N TYR A 80 -14.57 -3.09 -3.51
CA TYR A 80 -14.41 -2.95 -4.95
C TYR A 80 -13.75 -4.19 -5.58
N ARG A 81 -12.68 -4.71 -4.97
CA ARG A 81 -12.00 -5.92 -5.44
C ARG A 81 -12.94 -7.14 -5.46
N LYS A 82 -13.79 -7.30 -4.44
CA LYS A 82 -14.77 -8.39 -4.36
C LYS A 82 -15.83 -8.33 -5.47
N GLN A 83 -16.14 -7.15 -6.02
CA GLN A 83 -17.07 -7.04 -7.15
C GLN A 83 -16.46 -7.58 -8.45
N SER A 84 -15.15 -7.50 -8.62
CA SER A 84 -14.44 -7.92 -9.84
C SER A 84 -14.26 -9.44 -9.95
N PHE A 85 -14.62 -10.21 -8.92
CA PHE A 85 -14.57 -11.68 -8.90
C PHE A 85 -15.93 -12.33 -9.20
N LYS A 86 -16.88 -11.57 -9.75
CA LYS A 86 -18.16 -12.08 -10.26
C LYS A 86 -18.11 -12.29 -11.76
#